data_AF-A0AA40YJB2-F1
#
_entry.id   AF-A0AA40YJB2-F1
#
_cell.length_a   1.000
_cell.length_b   1.000
_cell.length_c   1.000
_cell.angle_alpha   90.00
_cell.angle_beta   90.00
_cell.angle_gamma   90.00
#
_symmetry.space_group_name_H-M   'P 1'
#
loop_
_entity.id
_entity.type
_entity.pdbx_description
1 polymer ?
#
loop_
_entity_poly.entity_id
_entity_poly.type
_entity_poly.pdbx_seq_one_letter_code
_entity_poly.pdbx_strand_id
1 'polypeptide(L)'
;MAGMVRTSTTSLALTAVAAAVLSLASCSFGDGDDGRAGRTAGGGDASASSTPTPSASPSPSPTGPCADGSCEVTVGAGDVVEVPASYGLGPIEVTAVGGDDVEMVAPVHGSGYSIAGCSGGGSVTSQGGGGVRLRCGTGPAATVNDVMLLTVVEVRGKTAVLRIAPAS
;
A
#
# COMPACT_ATOMS: atom_id res chain seq x y z
N MET A 1 39.66 19.68 35.51
CA MET A 1 38.58 19.42 36.49
C MET A 1 37.69 18.36 35.87
N ALA A 2 37.53 17.24 36.56
CA ALA A 2 36.82 16.05 36.11
C ALA A 2 35.30 16.20 36.23
N GLY A 3 34.56 15.46 35.41
CA GLY A 3 33.09 15.30 35.49
C GLY A 3 32.62 14.38 34.37
N MET A 4 32.92 13.08 34.44
CA MET A 4 32.13 12.01 35.06
C MET A 4 31.07 11.43 34.10
N VAL A 5 31.35 10.19 33.72
CA VAL A 5 30.53 9.22 32.97
C VAL A 5 29.17 9.00 33.63
N ARG A 6 28.11 8.92 32.82
CA ARG A 6 26.89 8.16 33.16
C ARG A 6 26.48 7.27 31.99
N THR A 7 26.98 6.05 32.03
CA THR A 7 26.47 4.88 31.31
C THR A 7 25.21 4.40 32.01
N SER A 8 24.03 4.64 31.45
CA SER A 8 22.77 4.10 31.96
C SER A 8 22.45 2.75 31.31
N THR A 9 22.91 1.71 32.00
CA THR A 9 22.22 0.46 32.35
C THR A 9 21.05 -0.03 31.47
N THR A 10 21.31 -1.17 30.84
CA THR A 10 20.39 -2.24 30.39
C THR A 10 19.22 -2.53 31.34
N SER A 11 18.04 -2.76 30.79
CA SER A 11 16.97 -3.54 31.43
C SER A 11 16.49 -4.62 30.46
N LEU A 12 16.86 -5.86 30.77
CA LEU A 12 16.24 -7.09 30.28
C LEU A 12 14.85 -7.22 30.89
N ALA A 13 13.84 -7.49 30.07
CA ALA A 13 12.62 -8.15 30.53
C ALA A 13 12.20 -9.19 29.48
N LEU A 14 12.60 -10.44 29.74
CA LEU A 14 11.99 -11.62 29.14
C LEU A 14 10.54 -11.69 29.61
N THR A 15 9.59 -11.82 28.68
CA THR A 15 8.32 -12.48 28.94
C THR A 15 8.05 -13.48 27.82
N ALA A 16 8.37 -14.74 28.11
CA ALA A 16 7.88 -15.89 27.37
C ALA A 16 6.49 -16.24 27.91
N VAL A 17 5.47 -16.30 27.05
CA VAL A 17 4.18 -16.94 27.39
C VAL A 17 3.72 -17.80 26.21
N ALA A 18 3.92 -19.11 26.44
CA ALA A 18 3.09 -20.28 26.15
C ALA A 18 2.20 -20.34 24.89
N ALA A 19 2.36 -21.48 24.21
CA ALA A 19 1.57 -22.01 23.11
C ALA A 19 0.14 -22.46 23.51
N ALA A 20 -0.78 -22.38 22.54
CA ALA A 20 -1.98 -23.22 22.36
C ALA A 20 -2.34 -23.16 20.86
N VAL A 21 -2.07 -24.16 20.02
CA VAL A 21 -2.71 -25.49 19.84
C VAL A 21 -4.18 -25.42 19.39
N LEU A 22 -4.35 -25.74 18.09
CA LEU A 22 -5.48 -26.37 17.37
C LEU A 22 -6.89 -25.76 17.40
N SER A 23 -7.37 -25.40 16.20
CA SER A 23 -8.75 -25.66 15.77
C SER A 23 -8.78 -25.95 14.27
N LEU A 24 -8.95 -27.23 13.92
CA LEU A 24 -9.31 -27.68 12.57
C LEU A 24 -10.81 -27.40 12.37
N ALA A 25 -11.16 -26.60 11.38
CA ALA A 25 -12.53 -26.47 10.90
C ALA A 25 -12.66 -27.19 9.55
N SER A 26 -13.07 -28.45 9.67
CA SER A 26 -14.04 -29.18 8.86
C SER A 26 -14.29 -28.72 7.42
N CYS A 27 -13.84 -29.57 6.51
CA CYS A 27 -14.39 -29.82 5.19
C CYS A 27 -15.91 -30.03 5.19
N SER A 28 -16.58 -29.50 4.16
CA SER A 28 -17.85 -30.05 3.68
C SER A 28 -17.65 -30.43 2.21
N PHE A 29 -17.45 -31.73 1.99
CA PHE A 29 -17.47 -32.36 0.67
C PHE A 29 -18.92 -32.75 0.37
N GLY A 30 -19.52 -32.12 -0.64
CA GLY A 30 -20.80 -32.54 -1.20
C GLY A 30 -20.56 -33.49 -2.36
N ASP A 31 -20.64 -34.79 -2.09
CA ASP A 31 -20.66 -35.87 -3.07
C ASP A 31 -22.13 -36.14 -3.46
N GLY A 32 -22.42 -36.06 -4.76
CA GLY A 32 -23.73 -36.34 -5.33
C GLY A 32 -23.54 -37.21 -6.57
N ASP A 33 -23.60 -38.53 -6.37
CA ASP A 33 -23.71 -39.54 -7.40
C ASP A 33 -25.17 -39.63 -7.88
N ASP A 34 -25.40 -39.54 -9.18
CA ASP A 34 -26.50 -40.24 -9.85
C ASP A 34 -26.18 -40.39 -11.33
N GLY A 35 -25.91 -41.62 -11.71
CA GLY A 35 -25.40 -41.99 -13.03
C GLY A 35 -26.40 -41.87 -14.18
N ARG A 36 -25.86 -41.78 -15.40
CA ARG A 36 -26.43 -42.47 -16.56
C ARG A 36 -25.37 -42.64 -17.65
N ALA A 37 -25.13 -43.90 -18.01
CA ALA A 37 -24.36 -44.27 -19.17
C ALA A 37 -24.99 -43.70 -20.45
N GLY A 38 -24.18 -43.04 -21.27
CA GLY A 38 -24.54 -42.60 -22.61
C GLY A 38 -23.28 -42.39 -23.44
N ARG A 39 -22.82 -43.44 -24.13
CA ARG A 39 -21.83 -43.31 -25.22
C ARG A 39 -22.49 -42.51 -26.34
N THR A 40 -21.89 -41.42 -26.78
CA THR A 40 -21.89 -41.05 -28.21
C THR A 40 -20.67 -40.22 -28.52
N ALA A 41 -19.91 -40.67 -29.52
CA ALA A 41 -18.81 -39.95 -30.13
C ALA A 41 -19.35 -38.88 -31.10
N GLY A 42 -18.64 -37.75 -31.19
CA GLY A 42 -18.87 -36.64 -32.11
C GLY A 42 -18.40 -35.36 -31.42
N GLY A 43 -17.41 -34.60 -31.88
CA GLY A 43 -17.02 -34.28 -33.25
C GLY A 43 -17.37 -32.81 -33.49
N GLY A 44 -16.35 -31.93 -33.57
CA GLY A 44 -16.50 -30.49 -33.82
C GLY A 44 -17.02 -29.70 -32.60
N ASP A 45 -16.61 -28.49 -32.26
CA ASP A 45 -15.82 -27.49 -32.96
C ASP A 45 -15.18 -26.57 -31.90
N ALA A 46 -13.94 -26.18 -32.14
CA ALA A 46 -13.25 -25.17 -31.36
C ALA A 46 -13.92 -23.79 -31.57
N SER A 47 -14.89 -23.44 -30.72
CA SER A 47 -15.31 -22.06 -30.54
C SER A 47 -14.47 -21.45 -29.42
N ALA A 48 -13.35 -20.85 -29.82
CA ALA A 48 -12.67 -19.85 -29.04
C ALA A 48 -13.64 -18.68 -28.81
N SER A 49 -14.42 -18.77 -27.74
CA SER A 49 -15.18 -17.64 -27.23
C SER A 49 -14.19 -16.73 -26.52
N SER A 50 -13.51 -15.90 -27.32
CA SER A 50 -12.72 -14.77 -26.82
C SER A 50 -13.71 -13.81 -26.17
N THR A 51 -13.87 -13.93 -24.86
CA THR A 51 -14.51 -12.91 -24.04
C THR A 51 -13.89 -11.56 -24.40
N PRO A 52 -14.67 -10.53 -24.75
CA PRO A 52 -14.10 -9.23 -25.01
C PRO A 52 -13.38 -8.77 -23.74
N THR A 53 -12.08 -8.52 -23.88
CA THR A 53 -11.28 -7.84 -22.87
C THR A 53 -12.03 -6.57 -22.49
N PRO A 54 -12.42 -6.35 -21.21
CA PRO A 54 -12.99 -5.08 -20.83
C PRO A 54 -11.97 -4.01 -21.21
N SER A 55 -12.38 -3.14 -22.13
CA SER A 55 -11.62 -1.96 -22.50
C SER A 55 -11.36 -1.21 -21.20
N ALA A 56 -10.10 -1.17 -20.76
CA ALA A 56 -9.72 -0.42 -19.59
C ALA A 56 -10.19 1.01 -19.82
N SER A 57 -11.22 1.41 -19.08
CA SER A 57 -11.72 2.78 -19.09
C SER A 57 -10.51 3.69 -18.90
N PRO A 58 -10.31 4.74 -19.72
CA PRO A 58 -9.24 5.69 -19.50
C PRO A 58 -9.36 6.16 -18.05
N SER A 59 -8.27 5.99 -17.28
CA SER A 59 -8.23 6.40 -15.89
C SER A 59 -8.62 7.87 -15.83
N PRO A 60 -9.66 8.25 -15.08
CA PRO A 60 -10.04 9.66 -14.95
C PRO A 60 -8.82 10.45 -14.48
N SER A 61 -8.66 11.68 -14.97
CA SER A 61 -7.64 12.59 -14.46
C SER A 61 -7.77 12.71 -12.94
N PRO A 62 -6.65 12.82 -12.19
CA PRO A 62 -6.72 12.95 -10.74
C PRO A 62 -7.60 14.15 -10.40
N THR A 63 -8.52 13.97 -9.46
CA THR A 63 -9.40 15.03 -8.94
C THR A 63 -9.15 15.17 -7.46
N GLY A 64 -8.86 16.39 -7.00
CA GLY A 64 -8.63 16.65 -5.60
C GLY A 64 -7.62 17.77 -5.36
N PRO A 65 -7.35 18.10 -4.09
CA PRO A 65 -6.48 19.22 -3.72
C PRO A 65 -5.04 19.06 -4.22
N CYS A 66 -4.60 17.84 -4.52
CA CYS A 66 -3.24 17.52 -4.96
C CYS A 66 -3.14 17.16 -6.45
N ALA A 67 -4.24 17.29 -7.21
CA ALA A 67 -4.30 16.93 -8.62
C ALA A 67 -3.35 17.74 -9.50
N ASP A 68 -3.06 18.99 -9.11
CA ASP A 68 -2.12 19.88 -9.81
C ASP A 68 -0.64 19.58 -9.46
N GLY A 69 -0.40 18.60 -8.58
CA GLY A 69 0.93 18.20 -8.15
C GLY A 69 1.53 19.00 -7.00
N SER A 70 0.83 20.02 -6.49
CA SER A 70 1.22 20.70 -5.27
C SER A 70 0.03 20.98 -4.36
N CYS A 71 0.16 20.63 -3.08
CA CYS A 71 -0.89 20.80 -2.09
C CYS A 71 -0.34 20.69 -0.67
N GLU A 72 -1.15 21.12 0.30
CA GLU A 72 -1.00 20.78 1.70
C GLU A 72 -2.37 20.34 2.22
N VAL A 73 -2.44 19.12 2.77
CA VAL A 73 -3.71 18.48 3.15
C VAL A 73 -3.59 17.75 4.47
N THR A 74 -4.65 17.83 5.28
CA THR A 74 -4.79 16.99 6.48
C THR A 74 -5.36 15.64 6.07
N VAL A 75 -4.72 14.56 6.51
CA VAL A 75 -5.12 13.18 6.23
C VAL A 75 -5.21 12.33 7.48
N GLY A 76 -6.01 11.27 7.43
CA GLY A 76 -6.08 10.18 8.39
C GLY A 76 -6.10 8.82 7.67
N ALA A 77 -6.13 7.74 8.45
CA ALA A 77 -6.20 6.39 7.89
C ALA A 77 -7.50 6.19 7.07
N GLY A 78 -7.36 5.66 5.86
CA GLY A 78 -8.42 5.48 4.88
C GLY A 78 -8.54 6.61 3.85
N ASP A 79 -7.83 7.73 4.04
CA ASP A 79 -7.84 8.81 3.06
C ASP A 79 -7.00 8.45 1.83
N VAL A 80 -7.45 8.93 0.68
CA VAL A 80 -6.77 8.75 -0.61
C VAL A 80 -6.39 10.13 -1.16
N VAL A 81 -5.11 10.29 -1.48
CA VAL A 81 -4.55 11.51 -2.04
C VAL A 81 -4.24 11.28 -3.52
N GLU A 82 -5.06 11.89 -4.37
CA GLU A 82 -4.88 11.89 -5.83
C GLU A 82 -3.70 12.78 -6.21
N VAL A 83 -2.70 12.21 -6.89
CA VAL A 83 -1.50 12.92 -7.36
C VAL A 83 -1.33 12.75 -8.87
N PRO A 84 -0.58 13.64 -9.55
CA PRO A 84 -0.28 13.47 -10.97
C PRO A 84 0.43 12.14 -11.26
N ALA A 85 -0.04 11.45 -12.31
CA ALA A 85 0.62 10.24 -12.80
C ALA A 85 2.08 10.47 -13.23
N SER A 86 2.46 11.72 -13.54
CA SER A 86 3.85 12.11 -13.83
C SER A 86 4.80 11.91 -12.66
N TYR A 87 4.29 11.75 -11.43
CA TYR A 87 5.11 11.37 -10.28
C TYR A 87 5.45 9.88 -10.21
N GLY A 88 4.95 9.06 -11.14
CA GLY A 88 5.20 7.62 -11.19
C GLY A 88 4.49 6.82 -10.09
N LEU A 89 3.52 7.45 -9.43
CA LEU A 89 2.64 6.83 -8.45
C LEU A 89 1.19 6.98 -8.89
N GLY A 90 0.37 5.99 -8.54
CA GLY A 90 -1.08 6.13 -8.51
C GLY A 90 -1.54 6.89 -7.26
N PRO A 91 -2.84 6.91 -6.98
CA PRO A 91 -3.38 7.52 -5.77
C PRO A 91 -2.71 6.96 -4.51
N ILE A 92 -2.35 7.84 -3.59
CA ILE A 92 -1.66 7.47 -2.35
C ILE A 92 -2.71 7.24 -1.27
N GLU A 93 -2.84 6.00 -0.82
CA GLU A 93 -3.74 5.62 0.28
C GLU A 93 -3.00 5.70 1.61
N VAL A 94 -3.57 6.40 2.59
CA VAL A 94 -3.04 6.48 3.95
C VAL A 94 -3.55 5.29 4.75
N THR A 95 -2.68 4.37 5.13
CA THR A 95 -3.07 3.14 5.84
C THR A 95 -3.01 3.30 7.36
N ALA A 96 -2.12 4.14 7.87
CA ALA A 96 -2.03 4.43 9.30
C ALA A 96 -1.39 5.79 9.57
N VAL A 97 -1.77 6.39 10.70
CA VAL A 97 -1.12 7.57 11.27
C VAL A 97 -0.92 7.33 12.75
N GLY A 98 0.33 7.42 13.22
CA GLY A 98 0.65 7.26 14.64
C GLY A 98 2.13 7.06 14.90
N GLY A 99 2.54 7.26 16.16
CA GLY A 99 3.95 7.13 16.57
C GLY A 99 4.88 8.04 15.77
N ASP A 100 4.43 9.26 15.49
CA ASP A 100 5.12 10.30 14.70
C ASP A 100 5.35 9.97 13.21
N ASP A 101 4.78 8.88 12.73
CA ASP A 101 4.86 8.44 11.35
C ASP A 101 3.49 8.39 10.65
N VAL A 102 3.55 8.54 9.33
CA VAL A 102 2.45 8.29 8.40
C VAL A 102 2.85 7.11 7.53
N GLU A 103 1.94 6.15 7.43
CA GLU A 103 2.09 4.95 6.64
C GLU A 103 1.13 5.01 5.47
N MET A 104 1.66 4.80 4.27
CA MET A 104 0.93 4.95 3.02
C MET A 104 1.24 3.79 2.07
N VAL A 105 0.31 3.53 1.16
CA VAL A 105 0.49 2.60 0.05
C VAL A 105 0.07 3.29 -1.24
N ALA A 106 0.86 3.12 -2.29
CA ALA A 106 0.52 3.64 -3.62
C ALA A 106 0.82 2.60 -4.70
N PRO A 107 -0.02 2.47 -5.74
CA PRO A 107 0.37 1.78 -6.98
C PRO A 107 1.60 2.46 -7.59
N VAL A 108 2.48 1.70 -8.23
CA VAL A 108 3.59 2.26 -9.01
C VAL A 108 3.20 2.29 -10.48
N HIS A 109 3.39 3.44 -11.13
CA HIS A 109 3.24 3.57 -12.57
C HIS A 109 4.62 3.61 -13.23
N GLY A 110 4.87 2.66 -14.14
CA GLY A 110 6.13 2.53 -14.87
C GLY A 110 7.19 1.70 -14.14
N SER A 111 8.37 1.63 -14.75
CA SER A 111 9.54 0.94 -14.20
C SER A 111 10.51 1.96 -13.60
N GLY A 112 10.99 1.73 -12.36
CA GLY A 112 12.04 2.55 -11.77
C GLY A 112 11.67 3.31 -10.48
N TYR A 113 10.82 2.73 -9.64
CA TYR A 113 10.50 3.32 -8.34
C TYR A 113 11.75 3.57 -7.49
N SER A 114 11.92 4.80 -7.02
CA SER A 114 13.01 5.23 -6.13
C SER A 114 12.46 6.11 -5.02
N ILE A 115 13.04 5.99 -3.82
CA ILE A 115 12.69 6.84 -2.70
C ILE A 115 13.90 7.17 -1.83
N ALA A 116 13.97 8.42 -1.40
CA ALA A 116 14.91 8.91 -0.39
C ALA A 116 14.13 9.66 0.70
N GLY A 117 14.55 9.54 1.96
CA GLY A 117 13.97 10.29 3.09
C GLY A 117 12.80 9.60 3.80
N CYS A 118 12.10 8.66 3.17
CA CYS A 118 11.19 7.72 3.84
C CYS A 118 11.70 6.29 3.74
N SER A 119 11.28 5.45 4.68
CA SER A 119 11.43 4.01 4.52
C SER A 119 10.38 3.49 3.53
N GLY A 120 10.77 2.53 2.70
CA GLY A 120 9.86 1.97 1.69
C GLY A 120 10.17 0.52 1.32
N GLY A 121 9.18 -0.13 0.69
CA GLY A 121 9.28 -1.52 0.23
C GLY A 121 8.09 -1.92 -0.64
N GLY A 122 8.12 -3.14 -1.17
CA GLY A 122 6.99 -3.68 -1.94
C GLY A 122 5.76 -3.93 -1.05
N SER A 123 4.57 -3.77 -1.62
CA SER A 123 3.30 -3.98 -0.94
C SER A 123 2.20 -4.41 -1.90
N VAL A 124 1.03 -4.68 -1.32
CA VAL A 124 -0.22 -4.86 -2.04
C VAL A 124 -1.14 -3.69 -1.69
N THR A 125 -1.76 -3.11 -2.72
CA THR A 125 -2.80 -2.09 -2.59
C THR A 125 -4.08 -2.73 -2.05
N SER A 126 -4.98 -1.92 -1.48
CA SER A 126 -6.31 -2.38 -1.01
C SER A 126 -7.14 -3.04 -2.10
N GLN A 127 -6.89 -2.69 -3.37
CA GLN A 127 -7.55 -3.25 -4.55
C GLN A 127 -6.91 -4.57 -5.04
N GLY A 128 -5.88 -5.09 -4.36
CA GLY A 128 -5.21 -6.34 -4.70
C GLY A 128 -4.13 -6.24 -5.78
N GLY A 129 -3.80 -5.02 -6.23
CA GLY A 129 -2.69 -4.77 -7.16
C GLY A 129 -1.35 -4.57 -6.46
N GLY A 130 -0.25 -4.71 -7.20
CA GLY A 130 1.09 -4.41 -6.69
C GLY A 130 1.26 -2.91 -6.38
N GLY A 131 1.94 -2.60 -5.29
CA GLY A 131 2.23 -1.23 -4.89
C GLY A 131 3.50 -1.11 -4.07
N VAL A 132 3.76 0.10 -3.61
CA VAL A 132 4.84 0.44 -2.70
C VAL A 132 4.27 0.90 -1.38
N ARG A 133 4.89 0.44 -0.31
CA ARG A 133 4.65 0.93 1.03
C ARG A 133 5.63 2.05 1.32
N LEU A 134 5.12 3.10 1.92
CA LEU A 134 5.84 4.29 2.34
C LEU A 134 5.62 4.45 3.84
N ARG A 135 6.69 4.67 4.61
CA ARG A 135 6.57 5.13 5.99
C ARG A 135 7.48 6.33 6.19
N CYS A 136 6.84 7.46 6.44
CA CYS A 136 7.45 8.78 6.53
C CYS A 136 7.19 9.35 7.92
N GLY A 137 8.24 9.74 8.62
CA GLY A 137 8.14 10.51 9.84
C GLY A 137 8.03 12.01 9.55
N THR A 138 7.68 12.80 10.56
CA THR A 138 7.81 14.26 10.47
C THR A 138 9.26 14.66 10.20
N GLY A 139 9.49 15.63 9.32
CA GLY A 139 10.83 16.15 9.08
C GLY A 139 11.09 16.55 7.63
N PRO A 140 12.32 16.40 7.13
CA PRO A 140 12.67 16.86 5.80
C PRO A 140 11.85 16.14 4.73
N ALA A 141 11.68 16.81 3.58
CA ALA A 141 10.97 16.23 2.45
C ALA A 141 11.67 14.94 1.98
N ALA A 142 10.87 13.89 1.80
CA ALA A 142 11.27 12.73 1.04
C ALA A 142 11.12 12.99 -0.44
N THR A 143 12.03 12.44 -1.23
CA THR A 143 11.99 12.53 -2.68
C THR A 143 11.53 11.18 -3.22
N VAL A 144 10.49 11.19 -4.05
CA VAL A 144 9.97 10.01 -4.75
C VAL A 144 10.21 10.18 -6.24
N ASN A 145 10.84 9.18 -6.85
CA ASN A 145 11.17 9.11 -8.27
C ASN A 145 11.93 10.34 -8.81
N ASP A 146 12.61 11.09 -7.94
CA ASP A 146 13.31 12.34 -8.25
C ASP A 146 12.43 13.44 -8.87
N VAL A 147 11.10 13.30 -8.77
CA VAL A 147 10.11 14.22 -9.38
C VAL A 147 9.06 14.73 -8.40
N MET A 148 8.91 14.10 -7.23
CA MET A 148 7.95 14.48 -6.20
C MET A 148 8.65 14.65 -4.85
N LEU A 149 8.33 15.74 -4.16
CA LEU A 149 8.65 15.98 -2.76
C LEU A 149 7.41 15.65 -1.90
N LEU A 150 7.57 14.75 -0.94
CA LEU A 150 6.56 14.37 0.04
C LEU A 150 7.05 14.73 1.44
N THR A 151 6.32 15.58 2.15
CA THR A 151 6.69 16.01 3.50
C THR A 151 5.55 15.71 4.47
N VAL A 152 5.85 15.06 5.58
CA VAL A 152 4.95 15.03 6.74
C VAL A 152 5.28 16.27 7.59
N VAL A 153 4.44 17.29 7.52
CA VAL A 153 4.65 18.57 8.20
C VAL A 153 4.44 18.40 9.70
N GLU A 154 3.38 17.70 10.08
CA GLU A 154 3.06 17.40 11.48
C GLU A 154 2.18 16.16 11.59
N VAL A 155 2.25 15.49 12.74
CA VAL A 155 1.35 14.41 13.14
C VAL A 155 0.62 14.84 14.41
N ARG A 156 -0.72 14.78 14.38
CA ARG A 156 -1.61 15.13 15.49
C ARG A 156 -2.55 13.96 15.77
N GLY A 157 -2.18 13.13 16.75
CA GLY A 157 -2.97 11.96 17.14
C GLY A 157 -3.11 10.96 15.98
N LYS A 158 -4.31 10.87 15.40
CA LYS A 158 -4.64 9.95 14.29
C LYS A 158 -4.68 10.65 12.91
N THR A 159 -4.22 11.90 12.86
CA THR A 159 -4.20 12.71 11.63
C THR A 159 -2.83 13.30 11.41
N ALA A 160 -2.49 13.61 10.16
CA ALA A 160 -1.22 14.23 9.79
C ALA A 160 -1.44 15.27 8.69
N VAL A 161 -0.56 16.27 8.63
CA VAL A 161 -0.53 17.23 7.52
C VAL A 161 0.54 16.79 6.53
N LEU A 162 0.11 16.45 5.32
CA LEU A 162 0.98 16.13 4.19
C LEU A 162 1.14 17.34 3.30
N ARG A 163 2.38 17.62 2.89
CA ARG A 163 2.71 18.60 1.87
C ARG A 163 3.34 17.90 0.69
N ILE A 164 2.78 18.13 -0.50
CA ILE A 164 3.24 17.58 -1.77
C ILE A 164 3.66 18.73 -2.68
N ALA A 165 4.77 18.55 -3.39
CA ALA A 165 5.26 19.48 -4.40
C ALA A 165 6.08 18.76 -5.46
N PRO A 166 6.29 19.34 -6.65
CA PRO A 166 7.27 18.85 -7.60
C PRO A 166 8.69 18.92 -7.03
N ALA A 167 9.54 17.96 -7.37
CA ALA A 167 10.99 18.08 -7.22
C ALA A 167 11.52 18.94 -8.37
N SER A 168 12.39 19.89 -8.05
CA SER A 168 12.96 20.89 -8.97
C SER A 168 14.03 20.32 -9.89
#